data_AF-A0A9D5IF20-F1
#
_entry.id   AF-A0A9D5IF20-F1
#
_cell.length_a   1.000
_cell.length_b   1.000
_cell.length_c   1.000
_cell.angle_alpha   90.00
_cell.angle_beta   90.00
_cell.angle_gamma   90.00
#
_symmetry.space_group_name_H-M   'P 1'
#
loop_
_entity.id
_entity.type
_entity.pdbx_description
1 polymer ?
#
loop_
_entity_poly.entity_id
_entity_poly.type
_entity_poly.pdbx_seq_one_letter_code
_entity_poly.pdbx_strand_id
1 'polypeptide(L)'
;MSGHQPCEGTVRLVREDRVPRWPSRDDRLVRTSSPRRSSITVGVSRTITSPGNSRPHATLLYHYFHPDDVVSARLFSDLAEGLVACGWDVTVVPCNRGCRDESVSLPLKENWNGIRIERAWRPRFVQASTIGRLANTAWMLASWAKASITIPRRRQDVMIVGTDPVFGVLAAIPWRALRRRTRIVHWCHDLHPEAAIADGMTRESSLATRVVKRFVQAAYRRCDVLAVYCAPKTGRGVELG
;
A
#
# COMPACT_ATOMS: atom_id res chain seq x y z
N MET A 1 5.20 -28.27 -24.96
CA MET A 1 5.58 -27.85 -23.59
C MET A 1 6.00 -26.39 -23.66
N SER A 2 5.07 -25.47 -23.40
CA SER A 2 5.31 -24.02 -23.48
C SER A 2 5.79 -23.52 -22.12
N GLY A 3 7.06 -23.12 -22.04
CA GLY A 3 7.66 -22.57 -20.83
C GLY A 3 7.01 -21.25 -20.43
N HIS A 4 6.54 -21.17 -19.18
CA HIS A 4 6.18 -19.92 -18.53
C HIS A 4 7.47 -19.17 -18.18
N GLN A 5 7.76 -18.08 -18.89
CA GLN A 5 8.73 -17.08 -18.43
C GLN A 5 8.07 -16.23 -17.33
N PRO A 6 8.68 -16.07 -16.15
CA PRO A 6 8.16 -15.18 -15.12
C PRO A 6 8.36 -13.72 -15.56
N CYS A 7 7.27 -12.96 -15.57
CA CYS A 7 7.30 -11.52 -15.82
C CYS A 7 7.96 -10.80 -14.63
N GLU A 8 9.24 -10.42 -14.77
CA GLU A 8 9.94 -9.56 -13.81
C GLU A 8 9.32 -8.15 -13.79
N GLY A 9 8.50 -7.88 -12.78
CA GLY A 9 8.05 -6.53 -12.46
C GLY A 9 9.16 -5.74 -11.76
N THR A 10 9.44 -4.52 -12.21
CA THR A 10 10.40 -3.63 -11.53
C THR A 10 9.67 -2.72 -10.54
N VAL A 11 9.96 -2.86 -9.25
CA VAL A 11 9.51 -1.90 -8.23
C VAL A 11 10.39 -0.66 -8.30
N ARG A 12 9.81 0.51 -8.62
CA ARG A 12 10.53 1.79 -8.53
C ARG A 12 10.26 2.44 -7.18
N LEU A 13 11.34 2.72 -6.44
CA LEU A 13 11.31 3.54 -5.23
C LEU A 13 11.45 5.01 -5.65
N VAL A 14 10.41 5.81 -5.44
CA VAL A 14 10.47 7.25 -5.66
C VAL A 14 10.77 7.93 -4.33
N ARG A 15 11.93 8.60 -4.22
CA ARG A 15 12.23 9.51 -3.09
C ARG A 15 11.50 10.86 -3.31
N GLU A 16 11.10 11.48 -2.21
CA GLU A 16 10.22 12.66 -2.18
C GLU A 16 10.78 13.91 -2.88
N ASP A 17 12.09 13.99 -3.12
CA ASP A 17 12.73 15.04 -3.91
C ASP A 17 12.36 15.01 -5.41
N ARG A 18 11.64 13.98 -5.86
CA ARG A 18 11.19 13.81 -7.25
C ARG A 18 9.71 13.52 -7.41
N VAL A 19 8.86 14.00 -6.51
CA VAL A 19 7.42 14.06 -6.79
C VAL A 19 7.23 15.12 -7.90
N PRO A 20 6.73 14.77 -9.10
CA PRO A 20 6.47 15.76 -10.14
C PRO A 20 5.50 16.80 -9.61
N ARG A 21 5.87 18.09 -9.71
CA ARG A 21 4.94 19.19 -9.47
C ARG A 21 3.82 19.04 -10.52
N TRP A 22 2.58 18.91 -10.07
CA TRP A 22 1.43 18.68 -10.96
C TRP A 22 1.28 19.84 -11.95
N PRO A 23 1.24 19.61 -13.28
CA PRO A 23 1.10 20.69 -14.24
C PRO A 23 -0.29 21.33 -14.13
N SER A 24 -0.33 22.66 -14.16
CA SER A 24 -1.57 23.42 -14.32
C SER A 24 -2.10 23.28 -15.75
N ARG A 25 -3.42 23.49 -15.92
CA ARG A 25 -4.18 23.26 -17.17
C ARG A 25 -3.67 23.97 -18.44
N ASP A 26 -2.64 24.80 -18.37
CA ASP A 26 -2.12 25.59 -19.52
C ASP A 26 -0.68 25.23 -19.97
N ASP A 27 -0.04 24.21 -19.38
CA ASP A 27 1.33 23.86 -19.79
C ASP A 27 1.33 23.05 -21.11
N ARG A 28 1.44 23.78 -22.23
CA ARG A 28 1.75 23.22 -23.55
C ARG A 28 3.02 22.39 -23.49
N LEU A 29 2.95 21.20 -24.05
CA LEU A 29 4.01 20.21 -24.25
C LEU A 29 5.36 20.85 -24.65
N VAL A 30 6.25 21.05 -23.68
CA VAL A 30 7.67 21.25 -23.94
C VAL A 30 8.31 19.86 -24.01
N ARG A 31 8.69 19.43 -25.21
CA ARG A 31 9.57 18.28 -25.41
C ARG A 31 10.93 18.60 -24.81
N THR A 32 11.29 17.98 -23.69
CA THR A 32 12.67 18.00 -23.18
C THR A 32 13.35 16.69 -23.54
N SER A 33 14.52 16.82 -24.17
CA SER A 33 15.39 15.75 -24.62
C SER A 33 15.91 14.89 -23.46
N SER A 34 15.92 13.57 -23.69
CA SER A 34 16.44 12.51 -22.81
C SER A 34 17.77 12.86 -22.11
N PRO A 35 17.87 12.64 -20.79
CA PRO A 35 19.15 12.46 -20.13
C PRO A 35 19.62 11.00 -20.26
N ARG A 36 20.93 10.83 -20.45
CA ARG A 36 21.67 9.58 -20.64
C ARG A 36 21.36 8.50 -19.59
N ARG A 37 21.27 7.26 -20.07
CA ARG A 37 21.28 6.01 -19.28
C ARG A 37 22.47 6.00 -18.32
N SER A 38 22.20 6.05 -17.02
CA SER A 38 23.02 5.35 -16.03
C SER A 38 22.21 4.15 -15.56
N SER A 39 22.61 2.96 -16.02
CA SER A 39 22.10 1.70 -15.52
C SER A 39 22.56 1.54 -14.07
N ILE A 40 21.66 1.78 -13.12
CA ILE A 40 21.86 1.33 -11.75
C ILE A 40 21.53 -0.16 -11.75
N THR A 41 22.57 -0.99 -11.90
CA THR A 41 22.49 -2.40 -11.57
C THR A 41 22.22 -2.48 -10.06
N VAL A 42 21.01 -2.88 -9.68
CA VAL A 42 20.71 -3.23 -8.29
C VAL A 42 21.40 -4.56 -8.03
N GLY A 43 22.66 -4.51 -7.60
CA GLY A 43 23.31 -5.65 -7.01
C GLY A 43 22.55 -6.05 -5.74
N VAL A 44 21.93 -7.23 -5.74
CA VAL A 44 21.48 -7.88 -4.52
C VAL A 44 22.74 -8.25 -3.73
N SER A 45 23.23 -7.30 -2.95
CA SER A 45 24.38 -7.50 -2.09
C SER A 45 24.22 -6.66 -0.83
N ARG A 46 23.62 -7.28 0.19
CA ARG A 46 24.23 -7.48 1.51
C ARG A 46 23.22 -8.15 2.43
N THR A 47 23.60 -9.29 2.97
CA THR A 47 23.04 -9.86 4.19
C THR A 47 22.86 -8.73 5.20
N ILE A 48 21.62 -8.46 5.61
CA ILE A 48 21.33 -7.54 6.72
C ILE A 48 21.73 -8.29 7.99
N THR A 49 23.02 -8.38 8.28
CA THR A 49 23.50 -8.76 9.61
C THR A 49 23.27 -7.56 10.52
N SER A 50 22.13 -7.56 11.21
CA SER A 50 21.84 -6.57 12.25
C SER A 50 22.70 -6.86 13.49
N PRO A 51 23.48 -5.89 14.01
CA PRO A 51 24.12 -6.02 15.30
C PRO A 51 23.06 -5.80 16.39
N GLY A 52 22.54 -6.91 16.93
CA GLY A 52 21.59 -6.92 18.04
C GLY A 52 20.59 -8.06 17.93
N ASN A 53 20.40 -8.79 19.03
CA ASN A 53 19.66 -10.05 19.18
C ASN A 53 18.12 -9.94 19.00
N SER A 54 17.64 -9.05 18.13
CA SER A 54 16.21 -8.77 17.92
C SER A 54 15.90 -8.73 16.43
N ARG A 55 15.00 -9.62 15.98
CA ARG A 55 14.47 -9.67 14.61
C ARG A 55 13.78 -8.34 14.28
N PRO A 56 13.99 -7.77 13.08
CA PRO A 56 13.29 -6.57 12.67
C PRO A 56 11.79 -6.86 12.48
N HIS A 57 10.92 -5.88 12.68
CA HIS A 57 9.47 -6.07 12.59
C HIS A 57 8.84 -5.23 11.46
N ALA A 58 8.02 -5.88 10.63
CA ALA A 58 7.19 -5.26 9.61
C ALA A 58 5.70 -5.39 9.94
N THR A 59 4.98 -4.26 9.88
CA THR A 59 3.51 -4.27 9.92
C THR A 59 2.95 -3.97 8.53
N LEU A 60 2.10 -4.85 8.01
CA LEU A 60 1.42 -4.69 6.73
C LEU A 60 -0.05 -4.32 6.95
N LEU A 61 -0.48 -3.23 6.32
CA LEU A 61 -1.84 -2.71 6.39
C LEU A 61 -2.46 -2.80 4.99
N TYR A 62 -3.38 -3.73 4.82
CA TYR A 62 -4.17 -3.87 3.60
C TYR A 62 -5.54 -4.44 3.94
N HIS A 63 -6.55 -4.15 3.11
CA HIS A 63 -7.93 -4.54 3.41
C HIS A 63 -8.14 -6.06 3.45
N TYR A 64 -7.54 -6.77 2.49
CA TYR A 64 -7.68 -8.23 2.33
C TYR A 64 -6.32 -8.93 2.48
N PHE A 65 -6.34 -10.22 2.80
CA PHE A 65 -5.13 -11.03 2.93
C PHE A 65 -5.51 -12.49 2.75
N HIS A 66 -4.55 -13.41 2.86
CA HIS A 66 -4.82 -14.84 3.01
C HIS A 66 -6.08 -15.10 3.87
N PRO A 67 -7.02 -15.98 3.48
CA PRO A 67 -7.00 -16.85 2.30
C PRO A 67 -7.60 -16.23 1.01
N ASP A 68 -7.85 -14.92 0.96
CA ASP A 68 -8.41 -14.28 -0.23
C ASP A 68 -7.49 -14.44 -1.46
N ASP A 69 -8.11 -14.66 -2.62
CA ASP A 69 -7.43 -14.97 -3.87
C ASP A 69 -7.24 -13.75 -4.79
N VAL A 70 -7.67 -12.57 -4.32
CA VAL A 70 -7.55 -11.31 -5.04
C VAL A 70 -6.07 -10.96 -5.22
N VAL A 71 -5.71 -10.41 -6.38
CA VAL A 71 -4.32 -10.11 -6.77
C VAL A 71 -3.57 -9.36 -5.66
N SER A 72 -4.15 -8.28 -5.14
CA SER A 72 -3.49 -7.50 -4.09
C SER A 72 -3.33 -8.26 -2.78
N ALA A 73 -4.29 -9.11 -2.40
CA ALA A 73 -4.15 -9.96 -1.21
C ALA A 73 -2.97 -10.93 -1.38
N ARG A 74 -2.83 -11.54 -2.56
CA ARG A 74 -1.68 -12.40 -2.90
C ARG A 74 -0.36 -11.65 -2.88
N LEU A 75 -0.30 -10.45 -3.46
CA LEU A 75 0.91 -9.60 -3.42
C LEU A 75 1.36 -9.30 -1.99
N PHE A 76 0.41 -9.00 -1.09
CA PHE A 76 0.72 -8.80 0.32
C PHE A 76 1.13 -10.09 1.03
N SER A 77 0.51 -11.23 0.68
CA SER A 77 0.90 -12.54 1.21
C SER A 77 2.32 -12.93 0.79
N ASP A 78 2.66 -12.80 -0.50
CA ASP A 78 3.99 -13.08 -1.02
C ASP A 78 5.05 -12.17 -0.37
N LEU A 79 4.73 -10.88 -0.19
CA LEU A 79 5.59 -9.94 0.54
C LEU A 79 5.81 -10.39 2.00
N ALA A 80 4.74 -10.80 2.68
CA ALA A 80 4.82 -11.23 4.07
C ALA A 80 5.68 -12.49 4.23
N GLU A 81 5.49 -13.49 3.36
CA GLU A 81 6.29 -14.71 3.35
C GLU A 81 7.76 -14.41 3.03
N GLY A 82 8.02 -13.55 2.04
CA GLY A 82 9.38 -13.12 1.71
C GLY A 82 10.09 -12.40 2.87
N LEU A 83 9.38 -11.57 3.63
CA LEU A 83 9.92 -10.91 4.82
C LEU A 83 10.22 -11.90 5.94
N VAL A 84 9.31 -12.86 6.20
CA VAL A 84 9.55 -13.94 7.18
C VAL A 84 10.77 -14.78 6.78
N ALA A 85 10.90 -15.14 5.50
CA ALA A 85 12.05 -15.86 4.96
C ALA A 85 13.36 -15.06 5.12
N CYS A 86 13.30 -13.73 5.04
CA CYS A 86 14.42 -12.83 5.34
C CYS A 86 14.69 -12.66 6.84
N GLY A 87 13.97 -13.34 7.72
CA GLY A 87 14.18 -13.31 9.16
C GLY A 87 13.39 -12.24 9.92
N TRP A 88 12.41 -11.58 9.29
CA TRP A 88 11.59 -10.54 9.93
C TRP A 88 10.43 -11.15 10.74
N ASP A 89 10.05 -10.46 11.81
CA ASP A 89 8.73 -10.64 12.42
C ASP A 89 7.70 -9.86 11.59
N VAL A 90 6.62 -10.50 11.18
CA VAL A 90 5.59 -9.86 10.34
C VAL A 90 4.23 -9.90 11.03
N THR A 91 3.58 -8.75 11.10
CA THR A 91 2.17 -8.61 11.50
C THR A 91 1.35 -8.03 10.36
N VAL A 92 0.21 -8.62 10.05
CA VAL A 92 -0.73 -8.14 9.02
C VAL A 92 -2.07 -7.81 9.67
N VAL A 93 -2.69 -6.70 9.28
CA VAL A 93 -3.94 -6.22 9.88
C VAL A 93 -5.05 -6.07 8.80
N PRO A 94 -5.59 -7.18 8.27
CA PRO A 94 -6.69 -7.13 7.28
C PRO A 94 -8.06 -7.08 7.96
N CYS A 95 -9.15 -7.02 7.19
CA CYS A 95 -10.50 -7.23 7.75
C CYS A 95 -10.78 -8.72 7.99
N ASN A 96 -11.80 -9.03 8.79
CA ASN A 96 -12.21 -10.40 9.10
C ASN A 96 -13.29 -10.97 8.15
N ARG A 97 -13.44 -10.38 6.97
CA ARG A 97 -14.46 -10.77 5.97
C ARG A 97 -13.77 -11.19 4.68
N GLY A 98 -14.36 -12.15 3.98
CA GLY A 98 -13.88 -12.52 2.64
C GLY A 98 -14.17 -11.39 1.64
N CYS A 99 -13.30 -11.23 0.64
CA CYS A 99 -13.49 -10.25 -0.42
C CYS A 99 -14.65 -10.62 -1.35
N ARG A 100 -14.80 -11.91 -1.68
CA ARG A 100 -15.86 -12.40 -2.58
C ARG A 100 -17.18 -12.66 -1.87
N ASP A 101 -17.11 -13.08 -0.61
CA ASP A 101 -18.28 -13.34 0.22
C ASP A 101 -18.09 -12.74 1.62
N GLU A 102 -18.81 -11.65 1.87
CA GLU A 102 -18.82 -10.97 3.16
C GLU A 102 -19.55 -11.74 4.26
N SER A 103 -20.27 -12.82 3.92
CA SER A 103 -20.86 -13.73 4.90
C SER A 103 -19.80 -14.51 5.66
N VAL A 104 -18.67 -14.78 5.00
CA VAL A 104 -17.56 -15.51 5.58
C VAL A 104 -16.91 -14.66 6.66
N SER A 105 -16.81 -15.22 7.86
CA SER A 105 -16.11 -14.63 9.00
C SER A 105 -14.81 -15.37 9.24
N LEU A 106 -13.69 -14.68 9.08
CA LEU A 106 -12.36 -15.22 9.36
C LEU A 106 -11.99 -15.00 10.85
N PRO A 107 -11.14 -15.87 11.44
CA PRO A 107 -10.65 -15.69 12.80
C PRO A 107 -9.96 -14.33 12.99
N LEU A 108 -10.22 -13.66 14.12
CA LEU A 108 -9.61 -12.34 14.41
C LEU A 108 -8.11 -12.42 14.64
N LYS A 109 -7.60 -13.57 15.08
CA LYS A 109 -6.18 -13.81 15.28
C LYS A 109 -5.83 -15.15 14.69
N GLU A 110 -4.76 -15.16 13.93
CA GLU A 110 -4.29 -16.34 13.21
C GLU A 110 -2.76 -16.23 13.05
N ASN A 111 -2.09 -17.37 13.01
CA ASN A 111 -0.70 -17.43 12.58
C ASN A 111 -0.64 -18.35 11.36
N TRP A 112 -0.21 -17.80 10.24
CA TRP A 112 -0.12 -18.49 8.96
C TRP A 112 1.32 -18.34 8.45
N ASN A 113 2.04 -19.45 8.26
CA ASN A 113 3.43 -19.45 7.78
C ASN A 113 4.38 -18.52 8.58
N GLY A 114 4.19 -18.43 9.90
CA GLY A 114 4.99 -17.56 10.77
C GLY A 114 4.56 -16.09 10.76
N ILE A 115 3.54 -15.74 9.96
CA ILE A 115 2.97 -14.41 9.86
C ILE A 115 1.86 -14.26 10.90
N ARG A 116 1.94 -13.24 11.73
CA ARG A 116 0.87 -12.91 12.68
C ARG A 116 -0.23 -12.13 11.95
N ILE A 117 -1.42 -12.67 11.91
CA ILE A 117 -2.58 -12.00 11.34
C ILE A 117 -3.47 -11.52 12.49
N GLU A 118 -3.67 -10.20 12.60
CA GLU A 118 -4.56 -9.56 13.57
C GLU A 118 -5.69 -8.85 12.82
N ARG A 119 -6.76 -9.59 12.50
CA ARG A 119 -7.86 -9.05 11.68
C ARG A 119 -8.69 -8.04 12.44
N ALA A 120 -9.04 -6.94 11.77
CA ALA A 120 -10.06 -6.00 12.20
C ALA A 120 -11.43 -6.67 12.07
N TRP A 121 -12.14 -6.83 13.19
CA TRP A 121 -13.55 -7.21 13.15
C TRP A 121 -14.34 -6.13 12.42
N ARG A 122 -15.19 -6.50 11.47
CA ARG A 122 -16.01 -5.60 10.67
C ARG A 122 -17.46 -6.12 10.62
N PRO A 123 -18.48 -5.25 10.70
CA PRO A 123 -19.85 -5.62 10.38
C PRO A 123 -20.00 -5.98 8.89
N ARG A 124 -21.10 -6.63 8.52
CA ARG A 124 -21.47 -6.85 7.10
C ARG A 124 -22.05 -5.54 6.56
N PHE A 125 -21.22 -4.69 5.96
CA PHE A 125 -21.71 -3.47 5.30
C PHE A 125 -22.03 -3.76 3.84
N VAL A 126 -23.13 -3.20 3.33
CA VAL A 126 -23.45 -3.28 1.90
C VAL A 126 -22.44 -2.45 1.09
N GLN A 127 -21.42 -3.10 0.54
CA GLN A 127 -20.35 -2.45 -0.25
C GLN A 127 -20.83 -1.88 -1.60
N ALA A 128 -22.04 -2.24 -2.04
CA ALA A 128 -22.63 -1.72 -3.27
C ALA A 128 -22.89 -0.20 -3.22
N SER A 129 -23.07 0.37 -2.02
CA SER A 129 -23.35 1.80 -1.83
C SER A 129 -22.09 2.62 -1.54
N THR A 130 -22.05 3.87 -2.01
CA THR A 130 -20.97 4.83 -1.70
C THR A 130 -20.81 5.07 -0.20
N ILE A 131 -21.92 5.13 0.55
CA ILE A 131 -21.90 5.28 2.01
C ILE A 131 -21.30 4.04 2.67
N GLY A 132 -21.63 2.84 2.20
CA GLY A 132 -21.04 1.60 2.70
C GLY A 132 -19.52 1.52 2.47
N ARG A 133 -19.04 2.00 1.31
CA ARG A 133 -17.59 2.09 1.02
C ARG A 133 -16.88 3.08 1.94
N LEU A 134 -17.49 4.24 2.22
CA LEU A 134 -16.94 5.23 3.17
C LEU A 134 -16.96 4.71 4.61
N ALA A 135 -18.05 4.09 5.03
CA ALA A 135 -18.15 3.48 6.36
C ALA A 135 -17.09 2.39 6.54
N ASN A 136 -16.87 1.55 5.51
CA ASN A 136 -15.82 0.55 5.52
C ASN A 136 -14.43 1.17 5.64
N THR A 137 -14.16 2.19 4.83
CA THR A 137 -12.90 2.94 4.87
C THR A 137 -12.64 3.51 6.27
N ALA A 138 -13.62 4.21 6.83
CA ALA A 138 -13.51 4.80 8.17
C ALA A 138 -13.26 3.72 9.24
N TRP A 139 -13.95 2.58 9.13
CA TRP A 139 -13.80 1.46 10.05
C TRP A 139 -12.39 0.85 10.03
N MET A 140 -11.85 0.64 8.83
CA MET A 140 -10.49 0.12 8.64
C MET A 140 -9.44 1.12 9.14
N LEU A 141 -9.59 2.41 8.82
CA LEU A 141 -8.69 3.44 9.33
C LEU A 141 -8.70 3.52 10.87
N ALA A 142 -9.88 3.44 11.49
CA ALA A 142 -9.99 3.38 12.95
C ALA A 142 -9.31 2.13 13.52
N SER A 143 -9.48 0.98 12.87
CA SER A 143 -8.86 -0.28 13.28
C SER A 143 -7.33 -0.23 13.17
N TRP A 144 -6.79 0.36 12.09
CA TRP A 144 -5.36 0.55 11.90
C TRP A 144 -4.77 1.59 12.84
N ALA A 145 -5.52 2.64 13.18
CA ALA A 145 -5.15 3.58 14.23
C ALA A 145 -5.08 2.86 15.60
N LYS A 146 -6.06 1.99 15.92
CA LYS A 146 -6.00 1.15 17.13
C LYS A 146 -4.80 0.21 17.11
N ALA A 147 -4.52 -0.45 15.98
CA ALA A 147 -3.35 -1.31 15.81
C ALA A 147 -2.03 -0.57 16.07
N SER A 148 -1.96 0.72 15.67
CA SER A 148 -0.81 1.58 15.96
C SER A 148 -0.55 1.75 17.47
N ILE A 149 -1.56 1.53 18.32
CA ILE A 149 -1.48 1.58 19.79
C ILE A 149 -1.27 0.18 20.38
N THR A 150 -2.01 -0.83 19.91
CA THR A 150 -2.10 -2.16 20.54
C THR A 150 -0.99 -3.13 20.13
N ILE A 151 -0.48 -3.02 18.89
CA ILE A 151 0.64 -3.87 18.47
C ILE A 151 1.83 -3.53 19.38
N PRO A 152 2.51 -4.52 20.00
CA PRO A 152 3.57 -4.23 20.95
C PRO A 152 4.59 -3.20 20.42
N ARG A 153 5.07 -2.32 21.29
CA ARG A 153 6.11 -1.31 20.98
C ARG A 153 7.48 -1.90 20.66
N ARG A 154 7.60 -3.21 20.46
CA ARG A 154 8.81 -3.79 19.85
C ARG A 154 9.12 -3.02 18.56
N ARG A 155 10.40 -2.93 18.21
CA ARG A 155 10.93 -2.13 17.09
C ARG A 155 10.09 -2.37 15.83
N GLN A 156 9.06 -1.56 15.62
CA GLN A 156 8.30 -1.52 14.39
C GLN A 156 9.19 -0.77 13.42
N ASP A 157 10.01 -1.50 12.69
CA ASP A 157 11.02 -0.92 11.81
C ASP A 157 10.34 -0.38 10.56
N VAL A 158 9.33 -1.10 10.04
CA VAL A 158 8.58 -0.67 8.86
C VAL A 158 7.07 -0.89 9.00
N MET A 159 6.29 0.09 8.53
CA MET A 159 4.87 -0.03 8.25
C MET A 159 4.68 0.09 6.74
N ILE A 160 4.04 -0.90 6.13
CA ILE A 160 3.70 -0.90 4.70
C ILE A 160 2.19 -0.83 4.57
N VAL A 161 1.67 0.17 3.86
CA VAL A 161 0.23 0.37 3.67
C VAL A 161 -0.14 0.40 2.19
N GLY A 162 -1.12 -0.40 1.79
CA GLY A 162 -1.62 -0.40 0.42
C GLY A 162 -2.70 0.65 0.13
N THR A 163 -3.25 0.62 -1.09
CA THR A 163 -4.24 1.60 -1.57
C THR A 163 -5.69 1.28 -1.15
N ASP A 164 -6.00 0.03 -0.80
CA ASP A 164 -7.35 -0.43 -0.39
C ASP A 164 -7.40 -0.64 1.13
N PRO A 165 -8.38 -0.07 1.85
CA PRO A 165 -9.48 0.75 1.36
C PRO A 165 -9.05 2.13 0.89
N VAL A 166 -9.88 2.76 0.06
CA VAL A 166 -9.70 4.12 -0.44
C VAL A 166 -9.22 5.02 0.71
N PHE A 167 -8.19 5.83 0.49
CA PHE A 167 -7.55 6.63 1.55
C PHE A 167 -6.78 5.85 2.62
N GLY A 168 -6.41 4.59 2.37
CA GLY A 168 -5.64 3.78 3.31
C GLY A 168 -4.35 4.45 3.79
N VAL A 169 -3.71 5.26 2.93
CA VAL A 169 -2.55 6.10 3.28
C VAL A 169 -2.77 6.98 4.52
N LEU A 170 -4.01 7.36 4.85
CA LEU A 170 -4.33 8.15 6.05
C LEU A 170 -3.90 7.46 7.34
N ALA A 171 -3.73 6.13 7.36
CA ALA A 171 -3.15 5.39 8.47
C ALA A 171 -1.75 5.89 8.87
N ALA A 172 -1.01 6.49 7.94
CA ALA A 172 0.30 7.09 8.22
C ALA A 172 0.24 8.23 9.25
N ILE A 173 -0.90 8.92 9.40
CA ILE A 173 -1.06 10.03 10.35
C ILE A 173 -0.93 9.55 11.81
N PRO A 174 -1.82 8.66 12.32
CA PRO A 174 -1.69 8.17 13.68
C PRO A 174 -0.39 7.38 13.87
N TRP A 175 0.03 6.58 12.87
CA TRP A 175 1.27 5.82 12.97
C TRP A 175 2.49 6.71 13.15
N ARG A 176 2.65 7.77 12.36
CA ARG A 176 3.78 8.70 12.52
C ARG A 176 3.72 9.42 13.87
N ALA A 177 2.53 9.79 14.34
CA ALA A 177 2.35 10.47 15.61
C ALA A 177 2.76 9.59 16.81
N LEU A 178 2.37 8.31 16.80
CA LEU A 178 2.61 7.35 17.88
C LEU A 178 3.96 6.62 17.77
N ARG A 179 4.49 6.44 16.55
CA ARG A 179 5.70 5.64 16.25
C ARG A 179 6.66 6.41 15.36
N ARG A 180 7.25 7.47 15.90
CA ARG A 180 8.14 8.39 15.14
C ARG A 180 9.31 7.71 14.42
N ARG A 181 9.81 6.59 14.96
CA ARG A 181 10.98 5.85 14.43
C ARG A 181 10.63 4.84 13.33
N THR A 182 9.36 4.50 13.15
CA THR A 182 8.93 3.53 12.12
C THR A 182 9.07 4.16 10.73
N ARG A 183 9.65 3.40 9.79
CA ARG A 183 9.64 3.78 8.37
C ARG A 183 8.28 3.48 7.77
N ILE A 184 7.66 4.46 7.13
CA ILE A 184 6.34 4.32 6.52
C ILE A 184 6.50 4.20 5.01
N VAL A 185 6.11 3.06 4.47
CA VAL A 185 6.06 2.79 3.02
C VAL A 185 4.60 2.77 2.62
N HIS A 186 4.22 3.59 1.65
CA HIS A 186 2.94 3.41 0.98
C HIS A 186 3.18 2.67 -0.33
N TRP A 187 2.61 1.46 -0.43
CA TRP A 187 2.68 0.63 -1.62
C TRP A 187 1.42 0.88 -2.46
N CYS A 188 1.57 1.71 -3.47
CA CYS A 188 0.49 2.09 -4.35
C CYS A 188 0.31 1.03 -5.43
N HIS A 189 -0.80 0.31 -5.37
CA HIS A 189 -1.18 -0.68 -6.40
C HIS A 189 -1.93 -0.02 -7.56
N ASP A 190 -2.69 1.05 -7.28
CA ASP A 190 -3.52 1.74 -8.26
C ASP A 190 -3.22 3.25 -8.24
N LEU A 191 -2.76 3.76 -9.38
CA LEU A 191 -2.42 5.17 -9.60
C LEU A 191 -3.67 6.06 -9.75
N HIS A 192 -4.72 5.93 -8.92
CA HIS A 192 -5.94 6.71 -9.15
C HIS A 192 -6.56 7.33 -7.89
N PRO A 193 -5.99 8.43 -7.35
CA PRO A 193 -6.77 9.37 -6.56
C PRO A 193 -7.97 9.94 -7.34
N GLU A 194 -7.89 10.00 -8.68
CA GLU A 194 -8.98 10.36 -9.58
C GLU A 194 -10.11 9.32 -9.64
N ALA A 195 -9.87 8.04 -9.34
CA ALA A 195 -10.95 7.03 -9.32
C ALA A 195 -11.93 7.29 -8.17
N ALA A 196 -11.47 7.78 -7.02
CA ALA A 196 -12.35 8.17 -5.91
C ALA A 196 -13.22 9.40 -6.24
N ILE A 197 -12.77 10.27 -7.14
CA ILE A 197 -13.53 11.42 -7.64
C ILE A 197 -14.48 10.98 -8.78
N ALA A 198 -14.01 10.11 -9.68
CA ALA A 198 -14.77 9.54 -10.79
C ALA A 198 -15.87 8.56 -10.34
N ASP A 199 -15.68 7.85 -9.23
CA ASP A 199 -16.69 6.98 -8.58
C ASP A 199 -17.85 7.77 -7.94
N GLY A 200 -17.89 9.10 -8.11
CA GLY A 200 -18.96 9.96 -7.60
C GLY A 200 -18.97 10.10 -6.08
N MET A 201 -17.88 9.73 -5.38
CA MET A 201 -17.81 9.81 -3.92
C MET A 201 -17.71 11.25 -3.40
N THR A 202 -17.28 12.20 -4.24
CA THR A 202 -17.25 13.63 -3.90
C THR A 202 -17.61 14.49 -5.10
N ARG A 203 -18.47 15.51 -4.91
CA ARG A 203 -18.65 16.57 -5.92
C ARG A 203 -17.37 17.40 -6.00
N GLU A 204 -16.90 17.70 -7.20
CA GLU A 204 -15.62 18.37 -7.51
C GLU A 204 -15.40 19.71 -6.78
N SER A 205 -16.45 20.37 -6.27
CA SER A 205 -16.41 21.73 -5.71
C SER A 205 -16.74 21.87 -4.22
N SER A 206 -16.83 20.78 -3.44
CA SER A 206 -17.23 20.86 -2.02
C SER A 206 -16.08 21.21 -1.05
N LEU A 207 -16.41 21.83 0.09
CA LEU A 207 -15.48 22.06 1.21
C LEU A 207 -14.90 20.73 1.72
N ALA A 208 -15.70 19.66 1.72
CA ALA A 208 -15.28 18.32 2.12
C ALA A 208 -14.13 17.79 1.24
N THR A 209 -14.19 17.99 -0.08
CA THR A 209 -13.12 17.60 -1.01
C THR A 209 -11.79 18.29 -0.66
N ARG A 210 -11.82 19.58 -0.29
CA ARG A 210 -10.63 20.31 0.16
C ARG A 210 -10.05 19.75 1.46
N VAL A 211 -10.91 19.41 2.41
CA VAL A 211 -10.48 18.83 3.70
C VAL A 211 -9.84 17.45 3.49
N VAL A 212 -10.50 16.56 2.75
CA VAL A 212 -9.97 15.23 2.42
C VAL A 212 -8.63 15.35 1.70
N LYS A 213 -8.52 16.23 0.70
CA LYS A 213 -7.26 16.48 -0.01
C LYS A 213 -6.14 16.91 0.93
N ARG A 214 -6.42 17.80 1.90
CA ARG A 214 -5.44 18.22 2.91
C ARG A 214 -4.98 17.05 3.79
N PHE A 215 -5.90 16.19 4.23
CA PHE A 215 -5.55 15.02 5.02
C PHE A 215 -4.71 14.01 4.23
N VAL A 216 -5.09 13.72 2.99
CA VAL A 216 -4.34 12.84 2.11
C VAL A 216 -2.93 13.39 1.84
N GLN A 217 -2.81 14.69 1.53
CA GLN A 217 -1.50 15.34 1.38
C GLN A 217 -0.67 15.28 2.67
N ALA A 218 -1.29 15.48 3.82
CA ALA A 218 -0.62 15.39 5.11
C ALA A 218 -0.16 13.96 5.41
N ALA A 219 -0.91 12.95 4.99
CA ALA A 219 -0.54 11.55 5.11
C ALA A 219 0.65 11.19 4.21
N TYR A 220 0.63 11.61 2.94
CA TYR A 220 1.76 11.40 2.02
C TYR A 220 3.07 11.99 2.55
N ARG A 221 3.05 13.21 3.12
CA ARG A 221 4.24 13.82 3.75
C ARG A 221 4.79 13.07 4.97
N ARG A 222 4.07 12.07 5.47
CA ARG A 222 4.50 11.23 6.59
C ARG A 222 5.06 9.88 6.11
N CYS A 223 4.88 9.53 4.84
CA CYS A 223 5.51 8.38 4.21
C CYS A 223 6.98 8.68 3.93
N ASP A 224 7.87 7.75 4.26
CA ASP A 224 9.29 7.82 3.89
C ASP A 224 9.52 7.35 2.45
N VAL A 225 8.66 6.45 1.96
CA VAL A 225 8.81 5.78 0.66
C VAL A 225 7.45 5.62 0.00
N LEU A 226 7.39 5.95 -1.29
CA LEU A 226 6.29 5.62 -2.18
C LEU A 226 6.78 4.54 -3.14
N ALA A 227 6.22 3.34 -3.01
CA ALA A 227 6.48 2.23 -3.90
C ALA A 227 5.32 2.11 -4.89
N VAL A 228 5.63 2.16 -6.19
CA VAL A 228 4.63 2.03 -7.27
C VAL A 228 5.03 0.87 -8.16
N TYR A 229 4.07 0.01 -8.51
CA TYR A 229 4.29 -0.98 -9.55
C TYR A 229 4.26 -0.29 -10.92
N CYS A 230 5.39 -0.30 -11.62
CA CYS A 230 5.44 0.15 -13.00
C CYS A 230 5.51 -1.10 -13.88
N ALA A 231 4.41 -1.43 -14.55
CA ALA A 231 4.46 -2.46 -15.59
C ALA A 231 5.50 -2.02 -16.64
N PRO A 232 6.40 -2.91 -17.07
CA PRO A 232 7.32 -2.58 -18.14
C PRO A 232 6.50 -2.20 -19.37
N LYS A 233 6.75 -1.01 -19.93
CA LYS A 233 6.20 -0.64 -21.24
C LYS A 233 6.74 -1.63 -22.24
N THR A 234 5.91 -2.58 -22.66
CA THR A 234 6.19 -3.43 -23.81
C THR A 234 6.21 -2.50 -25.01
N GLY A 235 7.40 -2.13 -25.48
CA GLY A 235 7.57 -1.38 -26.71
C GLY A 235 7.10 -2.23 -27.88
N ARG A 236 5.82 -2.15 -28.23
CA ARG A 236 5.39 -2.39 -29.60
C ARG A 236 5.34 -1.04 -30.28
N GLY A 237 6.39 -0.75 -31.05
CA GLY A 237 6.27 0.21 -32.14
C GLY A 237 5.16 -0.31 -33.04
N VAL A 238 4.07 0.43 -33.12
CA VAL A 238 3.11 0.27 -34.21
C VAL A 238 3.80 0.95 -35.39
N GLU A 239 4.47 0.17 -36.23
CA GLU A 239 4.69 0.56 -37.62
C GLU A 239 3.31 0.55 -38.27
N LEU A 240 2.72 1.74 -38.42
CA LEU A 240 1.69 1.97 -39.41
C LEU A 240 2.41 2.01 -40.75
N GLY A 241 2.11 1.03 -41.60
CA GLY A 241 2.44 1.04 -43.02
C GLY A 241 1.66 2.09 -43.79
#